data_AF-A0A094A5C2-F1
#
_entry.id   AF-A0A094A5C2-F1
#
_cell.length_a   1.000
_cell.length_b   1.000
_cell.length_c   1.000
_cell.angle_alpha   90.00
_cell.angle_beta   90.00
_cell.angle_gamma   90.00
#
_symmetry.space_group_name_H-M   'P 1'
#
loop_
_entity.id
_entity.type
_entity.pdbx_description
1 polymer ?
#
loop_
_entity_poly.entity_id
_entity_poly.type
_entity_poly.pdbx_seq_one_letter_code
_entity_poly.pdbx_strand_id
1 'polypeptide(L)'
;MAAFIRSKQSGMQTDLSAAILPGLFTIDDEARYGINSQISTFAYDPVQSLLAVGTNESQYGSGQIYIFGRDRVQVTIKLTRRASVKELRFCADKLLSLDTKNELTVWDLIGGGKKICSYTAPGIVTCLATDPMLDWAFMGLQQGEIIAFDLDRERAAPLRLPNFWRERSPKSRILSVVSLQLHPRDIGQFLIGYTEGAVIYSFKEAKVTKFFQYEVPPGAPGGSSDPHVVGDARRPRLTQCLWHPTGTFVLTAHEDGSLVFWDPKDGRVVMARTIDDMHVDQPGSRPGGSKGGLSLKEPFAKISWCAKTNPDDTGLLIAGGVPMSAQTKGLTFLELGPTPVYATSTWQTLTDHFKGKRQHLLETPAGAEVIDYCLIPRSSPHFDGAQDPVAVIALLSSGELITLSFPSGHPISPTNQLHPSLTFVHPFVVSCSVTTVNRTRWLGMTEKRQQGPPILRGGVGGSKNIRKHEDRTIIQTAHGDGTVRIWDAGTSDKLENSAVLQIDVARSLGRGGRRHEVW
;
A
#
# COMPACT_ATOMS: atom_id res chain seq x y z
N MET A 1 -4.73 59.68 -1.44
CA MET A 1 -5.75 58.73 -1.94
C MET A 1 -6.54 58.00 -0.83
N ALA A 2 -6.47 58.43 0.44
CA ALA A 2 -7.23 57.82 1.55
C ALA A 2 -8.57 58.52 1.88
N ALA A 3 -9.03 59.44 1.01
CA ALA A 3 -10.26 60.22 1.24
C ALA A 3 -11.48 59.71 0.45
N PHE A 4 -11.32 58.71 -0.42
CA PHE A 4 -12.38 58.25 -1.34
C PHE A 4 -13.17 57.02 -0.87
N ILE A 5 -12.85 56.45 0.31
CA ILE A 5 -13.55 55.26 0.86
C ILE A 5 -14.56 55.64 1.96
N ARG A 6 -14.59 56.89 2.45
CA ARG A 6 -15.51 57.30 3.52
C ARG A 6 -16.88 57.81 3.07
N SER A 7 -17.17 57.89 1.76
CA SER A 7 -18.44 58.46 1.28
C SER A 7 -19.55 57.45 0.95
N LYS A 8 -19.38 56.15 1.29
CA LYS A 8 -20.43 55.11 1.11
C LYS A 8 -21.02 54.53 2.40
N GLN A 9 -20.80 55.17 3.55
CA GLN A 9 -21.43 54.78 4.84
C GLN A 9 -22.42 55.82 5.38
N SER A 10 -22.86 56.77 4.56
CA SER A 10 -23.98 57.65 4.90
C SER A 10 -25.30 56.99 4.50
N GLY A 11 -25.82 56.08 5.32
CA GLY A 11 -27.12 55.44 5.05
C GLY A 11 -27.61 54.38 6.05
N MET A 12 -26.89 54.11 7.14
CA MET A 12 -27.34 53.15 8.15
C MET A 12 -27.19 53.76 9.54
N GLN A 13 -28.27 54.34 10.06
CA GLN A 13 -28.32 54.99 11.38
C GLN A 13 -28.36 54.00 12.56
N THR A 14 -28.59 52.72 12.29
CA THR A 14 -28.67 51.66 13.30
C THR A 14 -27.68 50.56 12.99
N ASP A 15 -26.96 50.10 14.01
CA ASP A 15 -26.14 48.89 13.93
C ASP A 15 -27.04 47.70 13.54
N LEU A 16 -26.86 47.15 12.33
CA LEU A 16 -27.64 45.99 11.87
C LEU A 16 -27.37 44.73 12.69
N SER A 17 -26.30 44.71 13.48
CA SER A 17 -26.02 43.62 14.40
C SER A 17 -26.78 43.72 15.72
N ALA A 18 -27.42 44.85 16.03
CA ALA A 18 -28.16 45.04 17.29
C ALA A 18 -29.39 44.11 17.42
N ALA A 19 -29.96 43.64 16.30
CA ALA A 19 -31.05 42.67 16.28
C ALA A 19 -30.56 41.21 16.22
N ILE A 20 -29.25 41.00 16.09
CA ILE A 20 -28.66 39.67 15.99
C ILE A 20 -28.36 39.16 17.40
N LEU A 21 -29.32 38.42 17.95
CA LEU A 21 -29.20 37.84 19.29
C LEU A 21 -28.11 36.75 19.31
N PRO A 22 -27.29 36.63 20.37
CA PRO A 22 -26.26 35.60 20.48
C PRO A 22 -26.80 34.16 20.28
N GLY A 23 -28.07 33.90 20.60
CA GLY A 23 -28.71 32.59 20.41
C GLY A 23 -29.09 32.25 18.96
N LEU A 24 -28.91 33.17 18.00
CA LEU A 24 -29.17 32.90 16.57
C LEU A 24 -28.01 32.17 15.88
N PHE A 25 -26.85 32.07 16.52
CA PHE A 25 -25.69 31.36 15.99
C PHE A 25 -25.24 30.28 16.95
N THR A 26 -24.91 29.13 16.37
CA THR A 26 -24.15 28.09 17.04
C THR A 26 -23.02 27.68 16.11
N ILE A 27 -21.84 27.46 16.68
CA ILE A 27 -20.72 26.86 15.95
C ILE A 27 -20.92 25.36 16.06
N ASP A 28 -20.93 24.68 14.92
CA ASP A 28 -21.03 23.21 14.85
C ASP A 28 -20.04 22.65 13.83
N ASP A 29 -19.66 21.39 14.00
CA ASP A 29 -18.75 20.64 13.13
C ASP A 29 -19.54 19.67 12.25
N GLU A 30 -19.94 20.14 11.08
CA GLU A 30 -20.82 19.40 10.16
C GLU A 30 -20.10 18.30 9.38
N ALA A 31 -18.91 18.59 8.83
CA ALA A 31 -18.21 17.68 7.95
C ALA A 31 -16.71 17.97 7.90
N ARG A 32 -15.93 16.90 7.74
CA ARG A 32 -14.47 16.95 7.58
C ARG A 32 -14.07 16.23 6.31
N TYR A 33 -13.29 16.90 5.47
CA TYR A 33 -12.73 16.36 4.24
C TYR A 33 -11.21 16.41 4.30
N GLY A 34 -10.58 15.46 3.62
CA GLY A 34 -9.15 15.25 3.68
C GLY A 34 -8.78 14.17 4.70
N ILE A 35 -7.47 14.10 4.97
CA ILE A 35 -6.85 13.15 5.89
C ILE A 35 -6.19 13.96 7.01
N ASN A 36 -6.36 13.55 8.27
CA ASN A 36 -5.93 14.35 9.43
C ASN A 36 -4.40 14.48 9.59
N SER A 37 -3.64 13.56 9.02
CA SER A 37 -2.18 13.50 9.13
C SER A 37 -1.59 12.74 7.94
N GLN A 38 -0.26 12.64 7.89
CA GLN A 38 0.43 11.87 6.88
C GLN A 38 -0.03 10.41 6.92
N ILE A 39 -0.34 9.85 5.75
CA ILE A 39 -0.69 8.44 5.60
C ILE A 39 0.52 7.59 5.95
N SER A 40 0.31 6.59 6.80
CA SER A 40 1.36 5.67 7.25
C SER A 40 1.23 4.29 6.63
N THR A 41 0.01 3.83 6.34
CA THR A 41 -0.27 2.52 5.77
C THR A 41 -1.68 2.50 5.17
N PHE A 42 -1.95 1.53 4.30
CA PHE A 42 -3.29 1.27 3.80
C PHE A 42 -3.45 -0.19 3.37
N ALA A 43 -4.70 -0.62 3.33
CA ALA A 43 -5.10 -1.96 2.91
C ALA A 43 -6.36 -1.87 2.06
N TYR A 44 -6.47 -2.75 1.07
CA TYR A 44 -7.65 -2.88 0.23
C TYR A 44 -8.21 -4.28 0.35
N ASP A 45 -9.53 -4.40 0.54
CA ASP A 45 -10.23 -5.68 0.46
C ASP A 45 -11.02 -5.76 -0.85
N PRO A 46 -10.70 -6.70 -1.77
CA PRO A 46 -11.48 -6.86 -2.99
C PRO A 46 -12.88 -7.43 -2.77
N VAL A 47 -13.11 -8.20 -1.70
CA VAL A 47 -14.39 -8.87 -1.47
C VAL A 47 -15.46 -7.83 -1.14
N GLN A 48 -15.18 -6.99 -0.15
CA GLN A 48 -16.05 -5.87 0.19
C GLN A 48 -15.80 -4.66 -0.70
N SER A 49 -14.71 -4.60 -1.48
CA SER A 49 -14.30 -3.44 -2.28
C SER A 49 -14.20 -2.16 -1.44
N LEU A 50 -13.49 -2.26 -0.32
CA LEU A 50 -13.23 -1.19 0.65
C LEU A 50 -11.73 -0.88 0.73
N LEU A 51 -11.39 0.38 0.98
CA LEU A 51 -10.03 0.85 1.21
C LEU A 51 -9.90 1.43 2.61
N ALA A 52 -9.02 0.85 3.42
CA ALA A 52 -8.66 1.37 4.73
C ALA A 52 -7.33 2.14 4.64
N VAL A 53 -7.26 3.33 5.23
CA VAL A 53 -6.09 4.22 5.25
C VAL A 53 -5.79 4.60 6.70
N GLY A 54 -4.59 4.26 7.17
CA GLY A 54 -4.08 4.60 8.49
C GLY A 54 -3.17 5.83 8.43
N THR A 55 -3.18 6.62 9.51
CA THR A 55 -2.34 7.82 9.61
C THR A 55 -1.37 7.79 10.78
N ASN A 56 -0.33 8.61 10.64
CA ASN A 56 0.61 8.88 11.70
C ASN A 56 -0.01 9.71 12.83
N GLU A 57 0.51 9.54 14.04
CA GLU A 57 0.36 10.50 15.11
C GLU A 57 0.97 11.85 14.69
N SER A 58 0.32 12.93 15.11
CA SER A 58 0.84 14.29 14.89
C SER A 58 0.67 15.15 16.12
N GLN A 59 1.21 16.37 16.07
CA GLN A 59 0.94 17.38 17.10
C GLN A 59 -0.56 17.68 17.28
N TYR A 60 -1.39 17.42 16.26
CA TYR A 60 -2.82 17.71 16.28
C TYR A 60 -3.69 16.56 16.80
N GLY A 61 -3.11 15.38 17.07
CA GLY A 61 -3.84 14.25 17.63
C GLY A 61 -3.21 12.90 17.33
N SER A 62 -3.89 11.85 17.81
CA SER A 62 -3.54 10.47 17.49
C SER A 62 -3.76 10.16 16.01
N GLY A 63 -3.08 9.12 15.53
CA GLY A 63 -3.39 8.48 14.25
C GLY A 63 -4.86 8.04 14.19
N GLN A 64 -5.40 8.05 12.98
CA GLN A 64 -6.77 7.67 12.66
C GLN A 64 -6.77 6.63 11.54
N ILE A 65 -7.85 5.85 11.47
CA ILE A 65 -8.10 4.92 10.39
C ILE A 65 -9.35 5.39 9.66
N TYR A 66 -9.22 5.60 8.35
CA TYR A 66 -10.32 5.93 7.46
C TYR A 66 -10.67 4.72 6.62
N ILE A 67 -11.95 4.36 6.55
CA ILE A 67 -12.45 3.27 5.73
C ILE A 67 -13.35 3.88 4.67
N PHE A 68 -12.96 3.74 3.41
CA PHE A 68 -13.65 4.31 2.26
C PHE A 68 -14.33 3.21 1.45
N GLY A 69 -15.56 3.47 1.03
CA GLY A 69 -16.33 2.64 0.11
C GLY A 69 -16.80 3.42 -1.11
N ARG A 70 -17.88 2.96 -1.74
CA ARG A 70 -18.47 3.61 -2.91
C ARG A 70 -18.92 5.05 -2.60
N ASP A 71 -18.86 5.90 -3.61
CA ASP A 71 -19.36 7.29 -3.59
C ASP A 71 -18.81 8.14 -2.41
N ARG A 72 -19.62 8.26 -1.34
CA ARG A 72 -19.37 9.07 -0.14
C ARG A 72 -19.34 8.23 1.14
N VAL A 73 -19.24 6.91 1.01
CA VAL A 73 -19.11 6.01 2.16
C VAL A 73 -17.75 6.23 2.80
N GLN A 74 -17.76 6.74 4.03
CA GLN A 74 -16.58 6.93 4.86
C GLN A 74 -16.93 6.56 6.30
N VAL A 75 -16.06 5.79 6.94
CA VAL A 75 -16.02 5.59 8.40
C VAL A 75 -14.66 6.07 8.90
N THR A 76 -14.64 6.75 10.05
CA THR A 76 -13.40 7.21 10.67
C THR A 76 -13.31 6.66 12.08
N ILE A 77 -12.26 5.88 12.32
CA ILE A 77 -11.94 5.26 13.60
C ILE A 77 -10.77 6.02 14.21
N LYS A 78 -10.92 6.44 15.46
CA LYS A 78 -9.84 7.07 16.24
C LYS A 78 -9.19 6.00 17.10
N LEU A 79 -7.86 5.93 17.09
CA LEU A 79 -7.13 5.04 17.99
C LEU A 79 -7.40 5.44 19.45
N THR A 80 -7.49 4.44 20.33
CA THR A 80 -7.81 4.65 21.75
C THR A 80 -6.68 5.37 22.49
N ARG A 81 -5.45 5.20 22.03
CA ARG A 81 -4.23 5.79 22.59
C ARG A 81 -3.51 6.59 21.52
N ARG A 82 -2.71 7.56 21.95
CA ARG A 82 -1.87 8.36 21.04
C ARG A 82 -0.77 7.47 20.44
N ALA A 83 -0.96 7.09 19.18
CA ALA A 83 -0.07 6.25 18.41
C ALA A 83 -0.26 6.48 16.89
N SER A 84 0.72 6.08 16.09
CA SER A 84 0.58 5.91 14.63
C SER A 84 0.06 4.52 14.28
N VAL A 85 -0.77 4.43 13.24
CA VAL A 85 -1.16 3.14 12.64
C VAL A 85 0.03 2.59 11.86
N LYS A 86 0.49 1.38 12.17
CA LYS A 86 1.66 0.74 11.53
C LYS A 86 1.26 -0.18 10.39
N GLU A 87 0.30 -1.08 10.61
CA GLU A 87 -0.20 -2.02 9.59
C GLU A 87 -1.72 -2.15 9.68
N LEU A 88 -2.36 -2.37 8.53
CA LEU A 88 -3.79 -2.66 8.41
C LEU A 88 -3.99 -3.96 7.63
N ARG A 89 -4.91 -4.82 8.09
CA ARG A 89 -5.29 -6.06 7.40
C ARG A 89 -6.80 -6.26 7.50
N PHE A 90 -7.46 -6.50 6.36
CA PHE A 90 -8.83 -6.98 6.36
C PHE A 90 -8.83 -8.49 6.58
N CYS A 91 -9.76 -8.97 7.42
CA CYS A 91 -9.96 -10.39 7.68
C CYS A 91 -11.46 -10.63 7.84
N ALA A 92 -12.09 -11.21 6.82
CA ALA A 92 -13.54 -11.40 6.75
C ALA A 92 -14.32 -10.10 7.03
N ASP A 93 -15.07 -10.06 8.13
CA ASP A 93 -15.89 -8.94 8.60
C ASP A 93 -15.15 -7.99 9.57
N LYS A 94 -13.84 -8.19 9.76
CA LYS A 94 -13.02 -7.44 10.71
C LYS A 94 -11.92 -6.66 9.98
N LEU A 95 -11.56 -5.52 10.55
CA LEU A 95 -10.34 -4.80 10.22
C LEU A 95 -9.38 -4.92 11.40
N LEU A 96 -8.16 -5.38 11.13
CA LEU A 96 -7.08 -5.42 12.10
C LEU A 96 -6.19 -4.19 11.93
N SER A 97 -5.84 -3.56 13.03
CA SER A 97 -4.82 -2.51 13.06
C SER A 97 -3.73 -2.87 14.06
N LEU A 98 -2.48 -2.81 13.62
CA LEU A 98 -1.32 -2.82 14.49
C LEU A 98 -0.81 -1.39 14.62
N ASP A 99 -0.58 -0.91 15.83
CA ASP A 99 -0.04 0.42 16.08
C ASP A 99 1.46 0.40 16.45
N THR A 100 2.04 1.59 16.53
CA THR A 100 3.45 1.80 16.95
C THR A 100 3.72 1.51 18.44
N LYS A 101 2.69 1.21 19.24
CA LYS A 101 2.80 0.73 20.62
C LYS A 101 2.69 -0.80 20.71
N ASN A 102 2.68 -1.50 19.57
CA ASN A 102 2.54 -2.95 19.47
C ASN A 102 1.18 -3.46 19.99
N GLU A 103 0.13 -2.64 19.91
CA GLU A 103 -1.24 -3.03 20.18
C GLU A 103 -1.90 -3.47 18.87
N LEU A 104 -2.30 -4.75 18.81
CA LEU A 104 -3.20 -5.28 17.80
C LEU A 104 -4.63 -4.96 18.25
N THR A 105 -5.39 -4.20 17.46
CA THR A 105 -6.80 -3.91 17.71
C THR A 105 -7.66 -4.50 16.60
N VAL A 106 -8.76 -5.14 16.99
CA VAL A 106 -9.75 -5.72 16.08
C VAL A 106 -10.97 -4.80 16.03
N TRP A 107 -11.33 -4.37 14.83
CA TRP A 107 -12.45 -3.45 14.57
C TRP A 107 -13.55 -4.18 13.79
N ASP A 108 -14.79 -3.99 14.23
CA ASP A 108 -15.99 -4.51 13.60
C ASP A 108 -16.37 -3.65 12.38
N LEU A 109 -16.34 -4.22 11.17
CA LEU A 109 -16.75 -3.50 9.95
C LEU A 109 -18.28 -3.41 9.82
N ILE A 110 -19.01 -4.39 10.36
CA ILE A 110 -20.48 -4.42 10.33
C ILE A 110 -21.04 -3.34 11.26
N GLY A 111 -20.48 -3.23 12.47
CA GLY A 111 -20.85 -2.25 13.49
C GLY A 111 -20.33 -0.83 13.24
N GLY A 112 -19.76 -0.54 12.07
CA GLY A 112 -19.29 0.79 11.69
C GLY A 112 -17.96 1.20 12.33
N GLY A 113 -17.03 0.25 12.49
CA GLY A 113 -15.70 0.50 13.02
C GLY A 113 -15.61 0.50 14.54
N LYS A 114 -16.53 -0.17 15.24
CA LYS A 114 -16.48 -0.31 16.70
C LYS A 114 -15.32 -1.22 17.10
N LYS A 115 -14.65 -0.89 18.21
CA LYS A 115 -13.61 -1.75 18.79
C LYS A 115 -14.25 -3.01 19.35
N ILE A 116 -13.79 -4.18 18.89
CA ILE A 116 -14.16 -5.48 19.45
C ILE A 116 -13.25 -5.77 20.64
N CYS A 117 -11.95 -5.93 20.38
CA CYS A 117 -10.95 -6.25 21.38
C CYS A 117 -9.60 -5.64 21.01
N SER A 118 -8.65 -5.65 21.95
CA SER A 118 -7.25 -5.37 21.65
C SER A 118 -6.30 -6.21 22.49
N TYR A 119 -5.09 -6.38 21.97
CA TYR A 119 -4.03 -7.15 22.57
C TYR A 119 -2.69 -6.46 22.37
N THR A 120 -2.01 -6.16 23.48
CA THR A 120 -0.65 -5.61 23.44
C THR A 120 0.35 -6.77 23.45
N ALA A 121 1.14 -6.88 22.39
CA ALA A 121 2.17 -7.91 22.29
C ALA A 121 3.26 -7.70 23.36
N PRO A 122 3.89 -8.79 23.86
CA PRO A 122 4.94 -8.72 24.87
C PRO A 122 6.28 -8.17 24.34
N GLY A 123 6.39 -7.92 23.04
CA GLY A 123 7.59 -7.42 22.37
C GLY A 123 7.25 -6.56 21.16
N ILE A 124 8.28 -6.05 20.50
CA ILE A 124 8.12 -5.23 19.30
C ILE A 124 7.65 -6.12 18.16
N VAL A 125 6.44 -5.84 17.64
CA VAL A 125 5.87 -6.57 16.50
C VAL A 125 6.45 -5.97 15.23
N THR A 126 7.13 -6.78 14.45
CA THR A 126 7.81 -6.36 13.22
C THR A 126 6.95 -6.52 11.98
N CYS A 127 6.12 -7.57 11.91
CA CYS A 127 5.21 -7.85 10.80
C CYS A 127 3.95 -8.61 11.26
N LEU A 128 2.84 -8.42 10.53
CA LEU A 128 1.57 -9.11 10.72
C LEU A 128 1.20 -9.95 9.47
N ALA A 129 0.79 -11.20 9.69
CA ALA A 129 0.26 -12.08 8.66
C ALA A 129 -1.13 -12.61 9.03
N THR A 130 -2.03 -12.60 8.04
CA THR A 130 -3.39 -13.12 8.10
C THR A 130 -3.72 -13.81 6.78
N ASP A 131 -4.79 -14.59 6.76
CA ASP A 131 -5.39 -15.10 5.52
C ASP A 131 -6.89 -14.77 5.51
N PRO A 132 -7.48 -14.40 4.36
CA PRO A 132 -8.90 -14.06 4.28
C PRO A 132 -9.87 -15.14 4.78
N MET A 133 -9.44 -16.41 4.83
CA MET A 133 -10.25 -17.56 5.23
C MET A 133 -9.88 -18.12 6.60
N LEU A 134 -8.94 -17.50 7.33
CA LEU A 134 -8.50 -17.97 8.64
C LEU A 134 -8.79 -16.93 9.72
N ASP A 135 -9.35 -17.38 10.83
CA ASP A 135 -9.56 -16.56 12.02
C ASP A 135 -8.29 -16.44 12.88
N TRP A 136 -7.13 -16.29 12.24
CA TRP A 136 -5.83 -16.22 12.90
C TRP A 136 -5.03 -15.00 12.42
N ALA A 137 -4.49 -14.27 13.40
CA ALA A 137 -3.49 -13.24 13.17
C ALA A 137 -2.14 -13.68 13.75
N PHE A 138 -1.11 -13.76 12.91
CA PHE A 138 0.25 -14.12 13.30
C PHE A 138 1.11 -12.86 13.37
N MET A 139 1.73 -12.62 14.52
CA MET A 139 2.62 -11.48 14.76
C MET A 139 4.06 -11.97 14.92
N GLY A 140 4.93 -11.53 14.01
CA GLY A 140 6.37 -11.72 14.12
C GLY A 140 6.98 -10.70 15.06
N LEU A 141 7.87 -11.13 15.94
CA LEU A 141 8.52 -10.26 16.92
C LEU A 141 9.98 -9.98 16.55
N GLN A 142 10.51 -8.87 17.08
CA GLN A 142 11.91 -8.49 16.92
C GLN A 142 12.88 -9.51 17.54
N GLN A 143 12.45 -10.28 18.54
CA GLN A 143 13.23 -11.35 19.16
C GLN A 143 13.30 -12.63 18.28
N GLY A 144 12.52 -12.67 17.20
CA GLY A 144 12.38 -13.81 16.30
C GLY A 144 11.32 -14.83 16.71
N GLU A 145 10.56 -14.55 17.75
CA GLU A 145 9.41 -15.37 18.12
C GLU A 145 8.18 -14.97 17.30
N ILE A 146 7.24 -15.88 17.17
CA ILE A 146 5.95 -15.62 16.53
C ILE A 146 4.84 -15.97 17.51
N ILE A 147 3.90 -15.06 17.68
CA ILE A 147 2.73 -15.25 18.52
C ILE A 147 1.48 -15.21 17.64
N ALA A 148 0.49 -16.03 18.00
CA ALA A 148 -0.79 -16.04 17.31
C ALA A 148 -1.89 -15.38 18.16
N PHE A 149 -2.84 -14.74 17.48
CA PHE A 149 -4.05 -14.19 18.05
C PHE A 149 -5.24 -14.87 17.36
N ASP A 150 -6.18 -15.35 18.16
CA ASP A 150 -7.40 -16.03 17.73
C ASP A 150 -8.49 -14.98 17.51
N LEU A 151 -8.87 -14.75 16.24
CA LEU A 151 -9.82 -13.73 15.82
C LEU A 151 -11.27 -14.14 16.07
N ASP A 152 -11.55 -15.44 16.14
CA ASP A 152 -12.88 -15.99 16.45
C ASP A 152 -13.16 -15.89 17.96
N ARG A 153 -12.17 -16.26 18.78
CA ARG A 153 -12.28 -16.21 20.25
C ARG A 153 -11.80 -14.92 20.88
N GLU A 154 -11.38 -13.96 20.07
CA GLU A 154 -10.98 -12.60 20.47
C GLU A 154 -9.91 -12.59 21.57
N ARG A 155 -8.94 -13.52 21.51
CA ARG A 155 -7.93 -13.68 22.57
C ARG A 155 -6.57 -14.12 22.04
N ALA A 156 -5.54 -13.84 22.84
CA ALA A 156 -4.21 -14.37 22.57
C ALA A 156 -4.24 -15.90 22.55
N ALA A 157 -3.64 -16.48 21.53
CA ALA A 157 -3.59 -17.92 21.39
C ALA A 157 -2.44 -18.53 22.21
N PRO A 158 -2.56 -19.80 22.64
CA PRO A 158 -1.45 -20.52 23.25
C PRO A 158 -0.28 -20.79 22.28
N LEU A 159 -0.54 -20.75 20.97
CA LEU A 159 0.45 -21.02 19.94
C LEU A 159 1.53 -19.94 19.94
N ARG A 160 2.76 -20.34 20.28
CA ARG A 160 3.97 -19.53 20.20
C ARG A 160 5.06 -20.32 19.51
N LEU A 161 5.60 -19.78 18.44
CA LEU A 161 6.71 -20.39 17.72
C LEU A 161 8.02 -19.74 18.17
N PRO A 162 9.03 -20.53 18.55
CA PRO A 162 10.33 -19.99 18.95
C PRO A 162 11.08 -19.45 17.73
N ASN A 163 12.19 -18.77 18.00
CA ASN A 163 13.13 -18.38 16.95
C ASN A 163 13.88 -19.60 16.41
N PHE A 164 13.36 -20.17 15.31
CA PHE A 164 13.92 -21.33 14.65
C PHE A 164 15.31 -21.09 14.03
N TRP A 165 15.66 -19.85 13.71
CA TRP A 165 16.95 -19.54 13.10
C TRP A 165 18.13 -19.72 14.07
N ARG A 166 17.86 -19.77 15.38
CA ARG A 166 18.90 -20.06 16.39
C ARG A 166 19.58 -21.41 16.20
N GLU A 167 18.94 -22.36 15.53
CA GLU A 167 19.56 -23.64 15.17
C GLU A 167 20.75 -23.45 14.21
N ARG A 168 20.70 -22.41 13.34
CA ARG A 168 21.77 -22.07 12.38
C ARG A 168 22.76 -21.06 12.96
N SER A 169 22.26 -20.05 13.68
CA SER A 169 23.06 -18.95 14.21
C SER A 169 22.84 -18.78 15.73
N PRO A 170 23.31 -19.71 16.58
CA PRO A 170 23.05 -19.67 18.02
C PRO A 170 23.70 -18.48 18.73
N LYS A 171 24.76 -17.91 18.12
CA LYS A 171 25.52 -16.77 18.67
C LYS A 171 24.99 -15.40 18.21
N SER A 172 24.10 -15.36 17.20
CA SER A 172 23.58 -14.09 16.68
C SER A 172 22.64 -13.44 17.69
N ARG A 173 22.91 -12.17 18.00
CA ARG A 173 22.15 -11.42 19.01
C ARG A 173 20.81 -10.88 18.51
N ILE A 174 20.71 -10.54 17.23
CA ILE A 174 19.53 -9.91 16.63
C ILE A 174 19.08 -10.76 15.45
N LEU A 175 18.03 -11.56 15.67
CA LEU A 175 17.41 -12.43 14.68
C LEU A 175 15.91 -12.12 14.63
N SER A 176 15.56 -10.92 14.18
CA SER A 176 14.16 -10.49 14.12
C SER A 176 13.43 -11.17 12.98
N VAL A 177 12.14 -11.45 13.19
CA VAL A 177 11.25 -11.80 12.09
C VAL A 177 11.10 -10.56 11.22
N VAL A 178 11.37 -10.65 9.92
CA VAL A 178 11.22 -9.54 8.96
C VAL A 178 10.03 -9.73 8.03
N SER A 179 9.59 -10.98 7.83
CA SER A 179 8.52 -11.31 6.91
C SER A 179 7.86 -12.62 7.31
N LEU A 180 6.54 -12.71 7.14
CA LEU A 180 5.71 -13.86 7.44
C LEU A 180 4.70 -14.09 6.32
N GLN A 181 4.57 -15.32 5.84
CA GLN A 181 3.57 -15.65 4.84
C GLN A 181 3.10 -17.10 4.96
N LEU A 182 1.78 -17.29 5.00
CA LEU A 182 1.17 -18.61 4.87
C LEU A 182 1.36 -19.13 3.45
N HIS A 183 1.52 -20.44 3.30
CA HIS A 183 1.66 -21.03 1.97
C HIS A 183 0.33 -20.88 1.19
N PRO A 184 0.34 -20.33 -0.04
CA PRO A 184 -0.89 -19.90 -0.72
C PRO A 184 -1.91 -21.00 -1.02
N ARG A 185 -1.49 -22.26 -1.00
CA ARG A 185 -2.35 -23.44 -1.28
C ARG A 185 -2.35 -24.49 -0.16
N ASP A 186 -1.66 -24.23 0.95
CA ASP A 186 -1.53 -25.18 2.06
C ASP A 186 -1.38 -24.41 3.37
N ILE A 187 -2.48 -24.22 4.09
CA ILE A 187 -2.47 -23.52 5.39
C ILE A 187 -1.60 -24.21 6.45
N GLY A 188 -1.19 -25.46 6.22
CA GLY A 188 -0.30 -26.22 7.09
C GLY A 188 1.17 -25.80 7.01
N GLN A 189 1.55 -24.94 6.05
CA GLN A 189 2.92 -24.46 5.89
C GLN A 189 3.03 -22.95 6.07
N PHE A 190 4.13 -22.54 6.69
CA PHE A 190 4.39 -21.15 7.04
C PHE A 190 5.83 -20.77 6.69
N LEU A 191 5.99 -19.74 5.87
CA LEU A 191 7.29 -19.18 5.51
C LEU A 191 7.61 -18.05 6.47
N ILE A 192 8.75 -18.18 7.14
CA ILE A 192 9.22 -17.26 8.17
C ILE A 192 10.57 -16.71 7.72
N GLY A 193 10.63 -15.41 7.47
CA GLY A 193 11.86 -14.69 7.17
C GLY A 193 12.47 -14.09 8.44
N TYR A 194 13.73 -14.41 8.71
CA TYR A 194 14.57 -13.77 9.71
C TYR A 194 15.62 -12.89 9.03
N THR A 195 16.22 -11.95 9.75
CA THR A 195 17.28 -11.06 9.22
C THR A 195 18.44 -11.75 8.52
N GLU A 196 18.74 -13.01 8.83
CA GLU A 196 19.87 -13.77 8.24
C GLU A 196 19.45 -14.85 7.23
N GLY A 197 18.14 -15.07 7.02
CA GLY A 197 17.62 -16.10 6.12
C GLY A 197 16.19 -16.50 6.45
N ALA A 198 15.64 -17.47 5.73
CA ALA A 198 14.23 -17.86 5.85
C ALA A 198 14.05 -19.35 6.13
N VAL A 199 12.92 -19.73 6.71
CA VAL A 199 12.55 -21.13 6.98
C VAL A 199 11.13 -21.44 6.55
N ILE A 200 10.88 -22.70 6.19
CA ILE A 200 9.52 -23.24 6.07
C ILE A 200 9.23 -24.05 7.33
N TYR A 201 8.17 -23.68 8.02
CA TYR A 201 7.63 -24.39 9.18
C TYR A 201 6.36 -25.15 8.79
N SER A 202 6.25 -26.41 9.19
CA SER A 202 5.05 -27.23 9.02
C SER A 202 4.30 -27.32 10.33
N PHE A 203 3.05 -26.83 10.36
CA PHE A 203 2.15 -26.97 11.52
C PHE A 203 1.81 -28.44 11.77
N LYS A 204 1.67 -29.24 10.70
CA LYS A 204 1.32 -30.66 10.81
C LYS A 204 2.42 -31.48 11.51
N GLU A 205 3.67 -31.20 11.18
CA GLU A 205 4.83 -31.90 11.76
C GLU A 205 5.38 -31.19 13.01
N ALA A 206 4.87 -29.99 13.32
CA ALA A 206 5.40 -29.10 14.35
C ALA A 206 6.92 -28.88 14.24
N LYS A 207 7.43 -28.77 13.01
CA LYS A 207 8.87 -28.74 12.73
C LYS A 207 9.20 -27.87 11.52
N VAL A 208 10.41 -27.30 11.54
CA VAL A 208 11.02 -26.70 10.36
C VAL A 208 11.39 -27.78 9.34
N THR A 209 10.90 -27.63 8.12
CA THR A 209 11.17 -28.54 7.01
C THR A 209 12.37 -28.07 6.18
N LYS A 210 12.60 -26.75 6.06
CA LYS A 210 13.67 -26.17 5.24
C LYS A 210 14.25 -24.87 5.80
N PHE A 211 15.51 -24.63 5.45
CA PHE A 211 16.25 -23.40 5.70
C PHE A 211 16.78 -22.85 4.37
N PHE A 212 16.65 -21.55 4.17
CA PHE A 212 17.19 -20.82 3.02
C PHE A 212 18.16 -19.76 3.54
N GLN A 213 19.45 -19.96 3.28
CA GLN A 213 20.50 -19.02 3.65
C GLN A 213 21.24 -18.60 2.39
N TYR A 214 21.11 -17.32 2.05
CA TYR A 214 21.83 -16.75 0.92
C TYR A 214 23.27 -16.44 1.33
N GLU A 215 24.22 -17.02 0.61
CA GLU A 215 25.63 -16.72 0.74
C GLU A 215 26.18 -16.36 -0.63
N VAL A 216 26.82 -15.20 -0.70
CA VAL A 216 27.52 -14.74 -1.89
C VAL A 216 28.98 -15.16 -1.74
N PRO A 217 29.49 -16.09 -2.58
CA PRO A 217 30.86 -16.57 -2.46
C PRO A 217 31.87 -15.49 -2.85
N PRO A 218 33.15 -15.63 -2.43
CA PRO A 218 34.23 -14.78 -2.91
C PRO A 218 34.28 -14.76 -4.45
N GLY A 219 34.50 -13.59 -5.04
CA GLY A 219 34.55 -13.41 -6.49
C GLY A 219 33.19 -13.14 -7.15
N ALA A 220 32.07 -13.42 -6.47
CA ALA A 220 30.73 -13.13 -6.99
C ALA A 220 30.32 -11.67 -6.70
N PRO A 221 29.62 -11.01 -7.64
CA PRO A 221 29.24 -9.60 -7.46
C PRO A 221 28.21 -9.42 -6.32
N GLY A 222 27.25 -10.32 -6.17
CA GLY A 222 26.08 -10.10 -5.31
C GLY A 222 25.20 -8.95 -5.81
N GLY A 223 24.32 -8.45 -4.95
CA GLY A 223 23.42 -7.35 -5.33
C GLY A 223 24.11 -5.98 -5.31
N SER A 224 25.07 -5.82 -4.39
CA SER A 224 25.91 -4.64 -4.25
C SER A 224 27.06 -4.67 -5.25
N SER A 225 27.31 -3.55 -5.90
CA SER A 225 28.39 -3.38 -6.87
C SER A 225 29.69 -2.87 -6.26
N ASP A 226 29.89 -3.02 -4.93
CA ASP A 226 31.16 -2.63 -4.30
C ASP A 226 32.31 -3.55 -4.75
N PRO A 227 33.23 -3.07 -5.61
CA PRO A 227 34.31 -3.90 -6.16
C PRO A 227 35.35 -4.26 -5.09
N HIS A 228 35.39 -3.55 -3.96
CA HIS A 228 36.37 -3.74 -2.90
C HIS A 228 36.00 -4.87 -1.93
N VAL A 229 34.74 -5.33 -1.93
CA VAL A 229 34.22 -6.36 -0.98
C VAL A 229 34.06 -7.73 -1.66
N VAL A 230 34.60 -7.90 -2.87
CA VAL A 230 34.50 -9.15 -3.64
C VAL A 230 35.44 -10.24 -3.10
N GLY A 231 36.35 -9.92 -2.18
CA GLY A 231 37.37 -10.86 -1.67
C GLY A 231 36.87 -11.92 -0.68
N ASP A 232 35.78 -11.66 0.05
CA ASP A 232 35.28 -12.53 1.12
C ASP A 232 33.84 -13.02 0.86
N ALA A 233 33.46 -14.13 1.51
CA ALA A 233 32.09 -14.63 1.49
C ALA A 233 31.17 -13.67 2.26
N ARG A 234 30.00 -13.35 1.69
CA ARG A 234 29.05 -12.39 2.26
C ARG A 234 27.69 -13.04 2.48
N ARG A 235 26.98 -12.57 3.50
CA ARG A 235 25.60 -13.00 3.82
C ARG A 235 24.70 -11.76 3.95
N PRO A 236 24.19 -11.24 2.83
CA PRO A 236 23.29 -10.09 2.84
C PRO A 236 22.05 -10.35 3.69
N ARG A 237 21.67 -9.38 4.54
CA ARG A 237 20.49 -9.52 5.41
C ARG A 237 19.21 -9.61 4.58
N LEU A 238 18.29 -10.45 5.02
CA LEU A 238 16.95 -10.60 4.43
C LEU A 238 16.08 -9.41 4.81
N THR A 239 15.34 -8.88 3.83
CA THR A 239 14.31 -7.85 4.04
C THR A 239 12.90 -8.40 3.88
N GLN A 240 12.68 -9.30 2.91
CA GLN A 240 11.37 -9.88 2.63
C GLN A 240 11.50 -11.30 2.09
N CYS A 241 10.53 -12.17 2.40
CA CYS A 241 10.40 -13.48 1.76
C CYS A 241 8.98 -13.68 1.23
N LEU A 242 8.85 -14.37 0.10
CA LEU A 242 7.60 -14.52 -0.61
C LEU A 242 7.45 -15.94 -1.17
N TRP A 243 6.24 -16.47 -1.11
CA TRP A 243 5.84 -17.64 -1.87
C TRP A 243 5.53 -17.26 -3.31
N HIS A 244 5.96 -18.10 -4.24
CA HIS A 244 5.32 -18.17 -5.55
C HIS A 244 3.82 -18.44 -5.36
N PRO A 245 2.92 -17.85 -6.18
CA PRO A 245 1.47 -18.06 -6.05
C PRO A 245 1.06 -19.54 -5.96
N THR A 246 1.75 -20.43 -6.67
CA THR A 246 1.43 -21.87 -6.63
C THR A 246 2.20 -22.68 -5.58
N GLY A 247 3.07 -22.03 -4.80
CA GLY A 247 3.92 -22.68 -3.79
C GLY A 247 5.14 -23.41 -4.37
N THR A 248 5.36 -23.34 -5.69
CA THR A 248 6.44 -24.04 -6.38
C THR A 248 7.82 -23.48 -6.09
N PHE A 249 7.92 -22.20 -5.75
CA PHE A 249 9.17 -21.52 -5.45
C PHE A 249 9.03 -20.58 -4.25
N VAL A 250 10.16 -20.24 -3.65
CA VAL A 250 10.28 -19.19 -2.63
C VAL A 250 11.22 -18.11 -3.16
N LEU A 251 10.89 -16.85 -2.94
CA LEU A 251 11.76 -15.70 -3.21
C LEU A 251 12.23 -15.11 -1.89
N THR A 252 13.52 -14.83 -1.78
CA THR A 252 14.10 -14.01 -0.71
C THR A 252 14.70 -12.74 -1.30
N ALA A 253 14.39 -11.60 -0.70
CA ALA A 253 14.93 -10.30 -1.06
C ALA A 253 15.87 -9.81 0.04
N HIS A 254 17.00 -9.22 -0.36
CA HIS A 254 18.08 -8.88 0.54
C HIS A 254 18.45 -7.40 0.47
N GLU A 255 19.08 -6.88 1.53
CA GLU A 255 19.48 -5.47 1.68
C GLU A 255 20.47 -5.00 0.59
N ASP A 256 21.23 -5.91 0.00
CA ASP A 256 22.16 -5.59 -1.08
C ASP A 256 21.48 -5.44 -2.45
N GLY A 257 20.15 -5.63 -2.54
CA GLY A 257 19.40 -5.59 -3.79
C GLY A 257 19.32 -6.94 -4.51
N SER A 258 19.77 -8.04 -3.89
CA SER A 258 19.61 -9.39 -4.44
C SER A 258 18.19 -9.93 -4.25
N LEU A 259 17.69 -10.58 -5.30
CA LEU A 259 16.48 -11.40 -5.38
C LEU A 259 16.90 -12.84 -5.64
N VAL A 260 16.64 -13.74 -4.70
CA VAL A 260 17.08 -15.13 -4.77
C VAL A 260 15.88 -16.05 -4.78
N PHE A 261 15.76 -16.83 -5.83
CA PHE A 261 14.72 -17.81 -6.07
C PHE A 261 15.19 -19.18 -5.61
N TRP A 262 14.38 -19.84 -4.80
CA TRP A 262 14.67 -21.11 -4.17
C TRP A 262 13.65 -22.15 -4.59
N ASP A 263 14.10 -23.38 -4.74
CA ASP A 263 13.21 -24.53 -4.71
C ASP A 263 12.91 -24.90 -3.24
N PRO A 264 11.64 -24.87 -2.80
CA PRO A 264 11.26 -25.21 -1.43
C PRO A 264 11.39 -26.69 -1.12
N LYS A 265 11.56 -27.57 -2.11
CA LYS A 265 11.76 -29.01 -1.83
C LYS A 265 13.20 -29.30 -1.43
N ASP A 266 14.17 -28.79 -2.17
CA ASP A 266 15.57 -29.10 -1.93
C ASP A 266 16.33 -28.00 -1.19
N GLY A 267 15.78 -26.79 -1.11
CA GLY A 267 16.47 -25.62 -0.54
C GLY A 267 17.59 -25.09 -1.45
N ARG A 268 17.60 -25.49 -2.73
CA ARG A 268 18.60 -25.06 -3.71
C ARG A 268 18.26 -23.68 -4.28
N VAL A 269 19.28 -22.91 -4.61
CA VAL A 269 19.14 -21.68 -5.40
C VAL A 269 18.83 -22.06 -6.84
N VAL A 270 17.73 -21.54 -7.37
CA VAL A 270 17.34 -21.69 -8.79
C VAL A 270 17.88 -20.53 -9.62
N MET A 271 17.87 -19.31 -9.04
CA MET A 271 18.40 -18.09 -9.65
C MET A 271 18.69 -17.08 -8.54
N ALA A 272 19.86 -16.43 -8.56
CA ALA A 272 20.08 -15.19 -7.83
C ALA A 272 20.28 -14.05 -8.84
N ARG A 273 19.53 -12.97 -8.70
CA ARG A 273 19.58 -11.83 -9.62
C ARG A 273 19.35 -10.52 -8.87
N THR A 274 19.58 -9.41 -9.55
CA THR A 274 19.01 -8.12 -9.17
C THR A 274 17.91 -7.76 -10.18
N ILE A 275 17.45 -6.51 -10.19
CA ILE A 275 16.54 -6.07 -11.25
C ILE A 275 17.20 -6.21 -12.63
N ASP A 276 18.46 -5.80 -12.76
CA ASP A 276 19.14 -5.73 -14.07
C ASP A 276 20.07 -6.91 -14.36
N ASP A 277 20.71 -7.46 -13.33
CA ASP A 277 21.77 -8.47 -13.47
C ASP A 277 21.34 -9.87 -13.01
N MET A 278 21.83 -10.92 -13.67
CA MET A 278 21.51 -12.32 -13.36
C MET A 278 22.74 -13.07 -12.85
N HIS A 279 22.52 -14.22 -12.19
CA HIS A 279 23.58 -15.07 -11.64
C HIS A 279 24.57 -14.30 -10.77
N VAL A 280 24.05 -13.41 -9.92
CA VAL A 280 24.88 -12.51 -9.10
C VAL A 280 25.60 -13.26 -7.97
N ASP A 281 25.21 -14.50 -7.72
CA ASP A 281 25.83 -15.45 -6.81
C ASP A 281 27.05 -16.18 -7.41
N GLN A 282 27.30 -16.04 -8.72
CA GLN A 282 28.38 -16.75 -9.40
C GLN A 282 29.64 -15.90 -9.55
N PRO A 283 30.83 -16.42 -9.17
CA PRO A 283 32.10 -15.73 -9.40
C PRO A 283 32.35 -15.44 -10.88
N GLY A 284 32.79 -14.22 -11.19
CA GLY A 284 33.08 -13.81 -12.56
C GLY A 284 31.86 -13.39 -13.39
N SER A 285 30.64 -13.46 -12.84
CA SER A 285 29.48 -12.78 -13.42
C SER A 285 29.76 -11.27 -13.42
N ARG A 286 29.77 -10.65 -14.60
CA ARG A 286 29.95 -9.20 -14.73
C ARG A 286 28.56 -8.55 -14.73
N PRO A 287 28.30 -7.55 -13.87
CA PRO A 287 27.07 -6.77 -13.95
C PRO A 287 26.96 -6.17 -15.35
N GLY A 288 25.84 -6.43 -16.03
CA GLY A 288 25.60 -6.15 -17.45
C GLY A 288 25.30 -4.69 -17.78
N GLY A 289 25.32 -3.79 -16.80
CA GLY A 289 24.95 -2.38 -17.01
C GLY A 289 25.86 -1.33 -16.38
N SER A 290 26.73 -1.67 -15.44
CA SER A 290 27.61 -0.68 -14.80
C SER A 290 28.98 -0.63 -15.47
N LYS A 291 29.27 0.48 -16.16
CA LYS A 291 30.65 0.88 -16.46
C LYS A 291 31.40 1.07 -15.13
N GLY A 292 31.95 -0.02 -14.57
CA GLY A 292 32.99 -0.03 -13.53
C GLY A 292 32.85 0.94 -12.33
N GLY A 293 31.62 1.33 -11.96
CA GLY A 293 31.37 2.32 -10.92
C GLY A 293 30.50 1.77 -9.79
N LEU A 294 30.75 2.25 -8.58
CA LEU A 294 29.93 1.97 -7.40
C LEU A 294 28.50 2.46 -7.65
N SER A 295 27.55 1.54 -7.79
CA SER A 295 26.12 1.82 -7.94
C SER A 295 25.40 1.34 -6.69
N LEU A 296 25.11 2.28 -5.79
CA LEU A 296 24.28 2.05 -4.61
C LEU A 296 22.82 1.91 -5.08
N LYS A 297 22.19 0.80 -4.71
CA LYS A 297 20.78 0.52 -4.99
C LYS A 297 19.93 0.95 -3.81
N GLU A 298 18.73 1.43 -4.09
CA GLU A 298 17.74 1.70 -3.07
C GLU A 298 17.31 0.39 -2.38
N PRO A 299 17.05 0.41 -1.06
CA PRO A 299 16.50 -0.76 -0.39
C PRO A 299 15.12 -1.10 -0.98
N PHE A 300 14.76 -2.38 -0.98
CA PHE A 300 13.40 -2.79 -1.32
C PHE A 300 12.42 -2.23 -0.30
N ALA A 301 11.46 -1.44 -0.76
CA ALA A 301 10.36 -0.97 0.08
C ALA A 301 9.29 -2.06 0.22
N LYS A 302 8.92 -2.70 -0.89
CA LYS A 302 7.94 -3.79 -0.93
C LYS A 302 8.01 -4.58 -2.23
N ILE A 303 7.84 -5.90 -2.14
CA ILE A 303 7.71 -6.79 -3.29
C ILE A 303 6.41 -7.59 -3.16
N SER A 304 5.70 -7.76 -4.27
CA SER A 304 4.52 -8.62 -4.37
C SER A 304 4.66 -9.57 -5.55
N TRP A 305 4.35 -10.84 -5.31
CA TRP A 305 4.32 -11.86 -6.35
C TRP A 305 2.91 -11.96 -6.94
N CYS A 306 2.70 -11.23 -8.02
CA CYS A 306 1.42 -11.15 -8.69
C CYS A 306 1.18 -12.40 -9.55
N ALA A 307 -0.06 -12.85 -9.59
CA ALA A 307 -0.52 -13.85 -10.53
C ALA A 307 -1.60 -13.26 -11.44
N LYS A 308 -1.79 -13.76 -12.65
CA LYS A 308 -2.99 -13.43 -13.45
C LYS A 308 -4.18 -14.27 -12.96
N THR A 309 -5.29 -14.24 -13.71
CA THR A 309 -6.44 -15.13 -13.44
C THR A 309 -5.99 -16.60 -13.38
N ASN A 310 -5.10 -17.01 -14.29
CA ASN A 310 -4.34 -18.26 -14.15
C ASN A 310 -3.19 -18.05 -13.14
N PRO A 311 -3.19 -18.75 -11.99
CA PRO A 311 -2.15 -18.57 -10.97
C PRO A 311 -0.74 -19.00 -11.40
N ASP A 312 -0.61 -19.74 -12.50
CA ASP A 312 0.70 -20.12 -13.05
C ASP A 312 1.33 -19.01 -13.91
N ASP A 313 0.56 -18.06 -14.44
CA ASP A 313 1.12 -16.90 -15.17
C ASP A 313 1.39 -15.76 -14.18
N THR A 314 2.66 -15.52 -13.89
CA THR A 314 3.06 -14.67 -12.75
C THR A 314 4.03 -13.55 -13.14
N GLY A 315 4.21 -12.61 -12.22
CA GLY A 315 5.21 -11.56 -12.29
C GLY A 315 5.48 -10.95 -10.92
N LEU A 316 6.58 -10.22 -10.79
CA LEU A 316 6.96 -9.53 -9.56
C LEU A 316 6.76 -8.03 -9.72
N LEU A 317 6.00 -7.42 -8.82
CA LEU A 317 5.96 -5.97 -8.67
C LEU A 317 6.92 -5.55 -7.54
N ILE A 318 7.86 -4.68 -7.85
CA ILE A 318 8.99 -4.33 -6.98
C ILE A 318 9.01 -2.82 -6.78
N ALA A 319 8.98 -2.38 -5.52
CA ALA A 319 9.27 -1.01 -5.10
C ALA A 319 10.69 -0.93 -4.52
N GLY A 320 11.52 -0.02 -5.05
CA GLY A 320 12.94 0.08 -4.70
C GLY A 320 13.82 -0.88 -5.51
N GLY A 321 15.05 -1.10 -5.07
CA GLY A 321 16.04 -1.97 -5.73
C GLY A 321 16.70 -1.38 -6.99
N VAL A 322 16.23 -0.23 -7.46
CA VAL A 322 16.83 0.51 -8.58
C VAL A 322 18.07 1.29 -8.11
N PRO A 323 19.03 1.59 -9.01
CA PRO A 323 20.15 2.46 -8.69
C PRO A 323 19.70 3.84 -8.19
N MET A 324 20.31 4.35 -7.12
CA MET A 324 19.98 5.68 -6.57
C MET A 324 20.23 6.82 -7.57
N SER A 325 21.09 6.59 -8.56
CA SER A 325 21.41 7.52 -9.65
C SER A 325 20.41 7.50 -10.81
N ALA A 326 19.41 6.62 -10.80
CA ALA A 326 18.42 6.52 -11.86
C ALA A 326 17.61 7.82 -12.00
N GLN A 327 17.51 8.33 -13.23
CA GLN A 327 16.76 9.56 -13.53
C GLN A 327 15.25 9.35 -13.42
N THR A 328 14.77 8.16 -13.79
CA THR A 328 13.37 7.75 -13.68
C THR A 328 13.24 6.73 -12.56
N LYS A 329 12.40 7.05 -11.58
CA LYS A 329 12.04 6.15 -10.47
C LYS A 329 10.61 5.66 -10.65
N GLY A 330 10.28 4.59 -9.92
CA GLY A 330 8.92 4.07 -9.85
C GLY A 330 8.87 2.62 -9.43
N LEU A 331 7.82 1.92 -9.83
CA LEU A 331 7.67 0.50 -9.56
C LEU A 331 8.17 -0.32 -10.74
N THR A 332 8.97 -1.34 -10.49
CA THR A 332 9.42 -2.27 -11.54
C THR A 332 8.51 -3.49 -11.55
N PHE A 333 7.83 -3.74 -12.67
CA PHE A 333 7.10 -4.98 -12.90
C PHE A 333 7.90 -5.92 -13.81
N LEU A 334 8.33 -7.04 -13.25
CA LEU A 334 9.01 -8.12 -13.97
C LEU A 334 7.97 -9.20 -14.32
N GLU A 335 7.55 -9.26 -15.58
CA GLU A 335 6.67 -10.30 -16.08
C GLU A 335 7.47 -11.60 -16.28
N LEU A 336 7.15 -12.65 -15.53
CA LEU A 336 7.78 -13.98 -15.66
C LEU A 336 7.05 -14.83 -16.70
N GLY A 337 5.73 -14.68 -16.80
CA GLY A 337 4.88 -15.47 -17.67
C GLY A 337 4.46 -16.80 -17.02
N PRO A 338 3.99 -17.78 -17.82
CA PRO A 338 3.59 -19.09 -17.33
C PRO A 338 4.75 -19.85 -16.67
N THR A 339 4.51 -20.32 -15.45
CA THR A 339 5.45 -21.10 -14.65
C THR A 339 5.65 -22.46 -15.31
N PRO A 340 6.89 -22.88 -15.60
CA PRO A 340 7.15 -24.20 -16.17
C PRO A 340 6.68 -25.32 -15.23
N VAL A 341 6.24 -26.44 -15.80
CA VAL A 341 5.79 -27.61 -15.03
C VAL A 341 7.00 -28.21 -14.30
N TYR A 342 7.03 -28.04 -12.98
CA TYR A 342 8.17 -28.44 -12.14
C TYR A 342 8.59 -29.91 -12.33
N ALA A 343 7.63 -30.83 -12.45
CA ALA A 343 7.91 -32.27 -12.52
C ALA A 343 8.63 -32.71 -13.81
N THR A 344 8.52 -31.95 -14.90
CA THR A 344 9.04 -32.32 -16.22
C THR A 344 10.09 -31.37 -16.75
N SER A 345 10.28 -30.20 -16.10
CA SER A 345 11.23 -29.19 -16.54
C SER A 345 12.64 -29.50 -16.08
N THR A 346 13.63 -29.18 -16.91
CA THR A 346 15.03 -29.22 -16.49
C THR A 346 15.34 -28.04 -15.57
N TRP A 347 16.39 -28.15 -14.74
CA TRP A 347 16.84 -27.04 -13.91
C TRP A 347 17.18 -25.79 -14.72
N GLN A 348 17.78 -25.96 -15.90
CA GLN A 348 18.08 -24.84 -16.78
C GLN A 348 16.79 -24.11 -17.22
N THR A 349 15.74 -24.84 -17.54
CA THR A 349 14.43 -24.26 -17.89
C THR A 349 13.83 -23.48 -16.72
N LEU A 350 13.95 -23.99 -15.49
CA LEU A 350 13.47 -23.30 -14.28
C LEU A 350 14.28 -22.03 -13.98
N THR A 351 15.61 -22.10 -14.13
CA THR A 351 16.51 -20.95 -14.00
C THR A 351 16.22 -19.90 -15.07
N ASP A 352 16.05 -20.29 -16.33
CA ASP A 352 15.76 -19.38 -17.44
C ASP A 352 14.42 -18.66 -17.30
N HIS A 353 13.42 -19.30 -16.68
CA HIS A 353 12.14 -18.66 -16.38
C HIS A 353 12.32 -17.38 -15.52
N PHE A 354 13.24 -17.41 -14.56
CA PHE A 354 13.50 -16.27 -13.66
C PHE A 354 14.35 -15.15 -14.28
N LYS A 355 14.82 -15.30 -15.52
CA LYS A 355 15.32 -14.16 -16.30
C LYS A 355 14.20 -13.14 -16.56
N GLY A 356 12.97 -13.62 -16.63
CA GLY A 356 11.79 -12.82 -16.94
C GLY A 356 11.60 -12.62 -18.44
N LYS A 357 10.35 -12.49 -18.84
CA LYS A 357 9.93 -12.28 -20.23
C LYS A 357 10.01 -10.81 -20.61
N ARG A 358 9.57 -9.93 -19.72
CA ARG A 358 9.52 -8.47 -19.90
C ARG A 358 9.71 -7.76 -18.58
N GLN A 359 10.25 -6.55 -18.65
CA GLN A 359 10.34 -5.63 -17.53
C GLN A 359 9.66 -4.33 -17.93
N HIS A 360 8.75 -3.87 -17.08
CA HIS A 360 7.99 -2.63 -17.25
C HIS A 360 8.29 -1.71 -16.07
N LEU A 361 8.65 -0.47 -16.34
CA LEU A 361 8.75 0.57 -15.33
C LEU A 361 7.43 1.32 -15.26
N LEU A 362 6.75 1.25 -14.12
CA LEU A 362 5.57 2.05 -13.82
C LEU A 362 6.07 3.36 -13.19
N GLU A 363 6.28 4.37 -14.04
CA GLU A 363 6.90 5.64 -13.68
C GLU A 363 6.11 6.40 -12.61
N THR A 364 6.83 6.95 -11.63
CA THR A 364 6.30 7.92 -10.68
C THR A 364 6.65 9.35 -11.10
N PRO A 365 6.01 10.37 -10.50
CA PRO A 365 6.43 11.76 -10.69
C PRO A 365 7.93 11.95 -10.40
N ALA A 366 8.56 12.92 -11.06
CA ALA A 366 9.99 13.15 -10.93
C ALA A 366 10.39 13.42 -9.46
N GLY A 367 11.39 12.69 -8.96
CA GLY A 367 11.86 12.78 -7.57
C GLY A 367 10.95 12.09 -6.54
N ALA A 368 9.84 11.47 -6.95
CA ALA A 368 8.96 10.74 -6.05
C ALA A 368 9.42 9.28 -5.89
N GLU A 369 9.60 8.87 -4.64
CA GLU A 369 9.96 7.50 -4.26
C GLU A 369 8.76 6.79 -3.65
N VAL A 370 8.55 5.52 -4.01
CA VAL A 370 7.45 4.71 -3.46
C VAL A 370 7.93 4.03 -2.18
N ILE A 371 7.22 4.27 -1.08
CA ILE A 371 7.53 3.67 0.23
C ILE A 371 6.63 2.48 0.58
N ASP A 372 5.42 2.42 0.01
CA ASP A 372 4.49 1.29 0.13
C ASP A 372 3.49 1.33 -1.03
N TYR A 373 2.78 0.23 -1.27
CA TYR A 373 1.67 0.18 -2.21
C TYR A 373 0.67 -0.92 -1.84
N CYS A 374 -0.54 -0.84 -2.38
CA CYS A 374 -1.52 -1.91 -2.34
C CYS A 374 -2.03 -2.18 -3.76
N LEU A 375 -2.24 -3.46 -4.03
CA LEU A 375 -2.81 -3.93 -5.27
C LEU A 375 -4.33 -3.85 -5.20
N ILE A 376 -4.96 -3.63 -6.35
CA ILE A 376 -6.41 -3.73 -6.54
C ILE A 376 -6.68 -5.02 -7.32
N PRO A 377 -6.77 -6.18 -6.64
CA PRO A 377 -7.04 -7.46 -7.28
C PRO A 377 -8.48 -7.52 -7.80
N ARG A 378 -8.63 -8.09 -9.00
CA ARG A 378 -9.93 -8.31 -9.64
C ARG A 378 -10.52 -9.68 -9.32
N SER A 379 -9.67 -10.69 -9.11
CA SER A 379 -10.10 -12.09 -9.09
C SER A 379 -10.41 -12.63 -7.69
N SER A 380 -9.52 -12.43 -6.72
CA SER A 380 -9.71 -12.93 -5.35
C SER A 380 -8.82 -12.18 -4.34
N PRO A 381 -9.10 -12.30 -3.02
CA PRO A 381 -8.22 -11.77 -1.97
C PRO A 381 -7.00 -12.66 -1.67
N HIS A 382 -6.89 -13.84 -2.29
CA HIS A 382 -5.80 -14.78 -2.03
C HIS A 382 -4.47 -14.29 -2.63
N PHE A 383 -3.40 -15.06 -2.38
CA PHE A 383 -2.04 -14.75 -2.83
C PHE A 383 -1.57 -13.38 -2.32
N ASP A 384 -1.85 -13.10 -1.03
CA ASP A 384 -1.58 -11.80 -0.38
C ASP A 384 -2.18 -10.60 -1.15
N GLY A 385 -3.40 -10.77 -1.68
CA GLY A 385 -4.10 -9.74 -2.45
C GLY A 385 -3.51 -9.45 -3.83
N ALA A 386 -2.70 -10.36 -4.37
CA ALA A 386 -1.95 -10.15 -5.62
C ALA A 386 -2.49 -10.92 -6.83
N GLN A 387 -3.76 -11.40 -6.80
CA GLN A 387 -4.35 -12.11 -7.94
C GLN A 387 -5.08 -11.18 -8.92
N ASP A 388 -4.57 -11.18 -10.14
CA ASP A 388 -5.08 -10.46 -11.29
C ASP A 388 -5.32 -8.97 -11.00
N PRO A 389 -4.28 -8.24 -10.55
CA PRO A 389 -4.42 -6.84 -10.19
C PRO A 389 -4.68 -5.97 -11.43
N VAL A 390 -5.59 -5.00 -11.30
CA VAL A 390 -5.94 -4.04 -12.36
C VAL A 390 -5.35 -2.66 -12.12
N ALA A 391 -5.01 -2.35 -10.88
CA ALA A 391 -4.41 -1.09 -10.48
C ALA A 391 -3.51 -1.26 -9.26
N VAL A 392 -2.66 -0.27 -9.04
CA VAL A 392 -1.82 -0.09 -7.85
C VAL A 392 -2.13 1.28 -7.27
N ILE A 393 -2.37 1.35 -5.97
CA ILE A 393 -2.33 2.61 -5.21
C ILE A 393 -0.98 2.65 -4.50
N ALA A 394 -0.14 3.63 -4.81
CA ALA A 394 1.20 3.75 -4.25
C ALA A 394 1.30 4.95 -3.31
N LEU A 395 1.98 4.74 -2.18
CA LEU A 395 2.37 5.76 -1.21
C LEU A 395 3.72 6.34 -1.59
N LEU A 396 3.81 7.64 -1.73
CA LEU A 396 5.06 8.33 -1.97
C LEU A 396 5.72 8.73 -0.66
N SER A 397 7.05 8.91 -0.66
CA SER A 397 7.81 9.42 0.49
C SER A 397 7.37 10.82 0.93
N SER A 398 6.74 11.59 0.04
CA SER A 398 6.08 12.87 0.35
C SER A 398 4.83 12.72 1.23
N GLY A 399 4.25 11.52 1.31
CA GLY A 399 2.95 11.26 1.92
C GLY A 399 1.77 11.37 0.94
N GLU A 400 2.03 11.64 -0.34
CA GLU A 400 1.02 11.64 -1.40
C GLU A 400 0.67 10.22 -1.84
N LEU A 401 -0.54 10.08 -2.36
CA LEU A 401 -0.98 8.91 -3.08
C LEU A 401 -0.94 9.14 -4.58
N ILE A 402 -0.61 8.10 -5.31
CA ILE A 402 -0.84 8.00 -6.75
C ILE A 402 -1.53 6.68 -7.07
N THR A 403 -2.24 6.63 -8.19
CA THR A 403 -2.88 5.40 -8.66
C THR A 403 -2.45 5.16 -10.09
N LEU A 404 -1.99 3.95 -10.37
CA LEU A 404 -1.49 3.52 -11.67
C LEU A 404 -2.27 2.30 -12.13
N SER A 405 -2.55 2.20 -13.42
CA SER A 405 -3.07 0.97 -14.03
C SER A 405 -2.01 -0.12 -13.97
N PHE A 406 -2.45 -1.37 -13.87
CA PHE A 406 -1.56 -2.52 -13.87
C PHE A 406 -1.91 -3.45 -15.04
N PRO A 407 -0.92 -3.97 -15.79
CA PRO A 407 0.53 -3.79 -15.63
C PRO A 407 1.11 -2.56 -16.35
N SER A 408 0.28 -1.75 -17.02
CA SER A 408 0.74 -0.71 -17.97
C SER A 408 1.35 0.53 -17.33
N GLY A 409 1.06 0.85 -16.06
CA GLY A 409 1.62 1.99 -15.35
C GLY A 409 1.04 3.34 -15.74
N HIS A 410 -0.11 3.39 -16.42
CA HIS A 410 -0.75 4.66 -16.77
C HIS A 410 -1.41 5.28 -15.52
N PRO A 411 -1.25 6.60 -15.29
CA PRO A 411 -1.92 7.27 -14.19
C PRO A 411 -3.44 7.15 -14.27
N ILE A 412 -4.07 6.75 -13.17
CA ILE A 412 -5.51 6.75 -12.98
C ILE A 412 -5.88 7.95 -12.11
N SER A 413 -6.76 8.80 -12.61
CA SER A 413 -7.31 9.92 -11.84
C SER A 413 -8.08 9.41 -10.61
N PRO A 414 -7.89 9.99 -9.41
CA PRO A 414 -8.64 9.58 -8.22
C PRO A 414 -10.12 9.98 -8.30
N THR A 415 -10.45 10.89 -9.23
CA THR A 415 -11.80 11.41 -9.47
C THR A 415 -12.78 10.28 -9.78
N ASN A 416 -13.82 10.14 -8.95
CA ASN A 416 -14.85 9.11 -9.03
C ASN A 416 -14.33 7.65 -8.92
N GLN A 417 -13.06 7.48 -8.55
CA GLN A 417 -12.46 6.18 -8.24
C GLN A 417 -12.23 6.03 -6.73
N LEU A 418 -11.87 7.14 -6.07
CA LEU A 418 -11.62 7.25 -4.64
C LEU A 418 -12.55 8.30 -4.02
N HIS A 419 -12.71 8.20 -2.70
CA HIS A 419 -13.47 9.19 -1.93
C HIS A 419 -12.85 10.60 -2.07
N PRO A 420 -13.63 11.70 -2.12
CA PRO A 420 -13.09 13.06 -2.23
C PRO A 420 -12.04 13.41 -1.18
N SER A 421 -12.14 12.88 0.03
CA SER A 421 -11.13 13.09 1.08
C SER A 421 -9.72 12.65 0.62
N LEU A 422 -9.62 11.61 -0.20
CA LEU A 422 -8.33 11.14 -0.71
C LEU A 422 -7.79 12.02 -1.84
N THR A 423 -8.63 12.82 -2.51
CA THR A 423 -8.13 13.72 -3.56
C THR A 423 -7.26 14.84 -2.99
N PHE A 424 -7.38 15.16 -1.70
CA PHE A 424 -6.56 16.17 -1.01
C PHE A 424 -5.09 15.76 -0.89
N VAL A 425 -4.80 14.47 -1.06
CA VAL A 425 -3.46 13.89 -0.96
C VAL A 425 -3.06 13.15 -2.25
N HIS A 426 -3.80 13.35 -3.36
CA HIS A 426 -3.59 12.65 -4.62
C HIS A 426 -3.65 13.60 -5.84
N PRO A 427 -2.59 14.36 -6.13
CA PRO A 427 -1.51 14.77 -5.22
C PRO A 427 -2.01 15.86 -4.25
N PHE A 428 -1.12 16.42 -3.41
CA PHE A 428 -1.52 17.39 -2.40
C PHE A 428 -2.26 18.60 -2.98
N VAL A 429 -3.28 19.04 -2.24
CA VAL A 429 -3.97 20.30 -2.50
C VAL A 429 -3.05 21.48 -2.18
N VAL A 430 -3.00 22.46 -3.08
CA VAL A 430 -2.21 23.70 -2.95
C VAL A 430 -3.11 24.87 -2.58
N SER A 431 -4.37 24.85 -3.02
CA SER A 431 -5.36 25.88 -2.70
C SER A 431 -6.76 25.29 -2.71
N CYS A 432 -7.63 25.80 -1.84
CA CYS A 432 -9.04 25.44 -1.80
C CYS A 432 -9.94 26.69 -1.75
N SER A 433 -11.11 26.58 -2.35
CA SER A 433 -12.16 27.59 -2.34
C SER A 433 -13.51 26.92 -2.13
N VAL A 434 -14.43 27.63 -1.49
CA VAL A 434 -15.82 27.18 -1.28
C VAL A 434 -16.74 28.23 -1.86
N THR A 435 -17.68 27.79 -2.69
CA THR A 435 -18.64 28.66 -3.35
C THR A 435 -20.04 28.08 -3.30
N THR A 436 -21.02 28.95 -3.19
CA THR A 436 -22.42 28.57 -3.28
C THR A 436 -22.84 28.59 -4.74
N VAL A 437 -23.40 27.47 -5.23
CA VAL A 437 -23.84 27.32 -6.62
C VAL A 437 -25.30 26.89 -6.64
N ASN A 438 -26.09 27.54 -7.49
CA ASN A 438 -27.49 27.13 -7.68
C ASN A 438 -27.59 25.66 -8.10
N ARG A 439 -28.49 24.92 -7.46
CA ARG A 439 -28.73 23.48 -7.65
C ARG A 439 -28.90 23.09 -9.11
N THR A 440 -29.72 23.81 -9.87
CA THR A 440 -29.99 23.49 -11.28
C THR A 440 -28.73 23.59 -12.13
N ARG A 441 -27.86 24.56 -11.84
CA ARG A 441 -26.56 24.66 -12.52
C ARG A 441 -25.63 23.52 -12.15
N TRP A 442 -25.55 23.18 -10.87
CA TRP A 442 -24.70 22.06 -10.40
C TRP A 442 -25.13 20.72 -11.01
N LEU A 443 -26.43 20.45 -11.07
CA LEU A 443 -26.96 19.23 -11.70
C LEU A 443 -26.67 19.15 -13.20
N GLY A 444 -26.51 20.29 -13.87
CA GLY A 444 -26.09 20.36 -15.27
C GLY A 444 -24.60 20.11 -15.49
N MET A 445 -23.77 20.13 -14.45
CA MET A 445 -22.33 19.89 -14.54
C MET A 445 -22.03 18.40 -14.43
N THR A 446 -21.43 17.83 -15.48
CA THR A 446 -21.15 16.40 -15.59
C THR A 446 -19.69 16.13 -15.94
N GLU A 447 -19.14 15.06 -15.36
CA GLU A 447 -17.82 14.55 -15.71
C GLU A 447 -17.91 13.76 -17.01
N LYS A 448 -17.08 14.11 -17.99
CA LYS A 448 -17.12 13.51 -19.34
C LYS A 448 -15.97 12.56 -19.62
N ARG A 449 -14.93 12.54 -18.77
CA ARG A 449 -13.81 11.61 -18.95
C ARG A 449 -14.30 10.17 -18.83
N GLN A 450 -13.77 9.30 -19.68
CA GLN A 450 -14.01 7.88 -19.54
C GLN A 450 -13.44 7.39 -18.21
N GLN A 451 -14.27 6.67 -17.48
CA GLN A 451 -13.91 6.04 -16.22
C GLN A 451 -13.96 4.53 -16.44
N GLY A 452 -12.90 3.85 -16.03
CA GLY A 452 -12.89 2.41 -15.98
C GLY A 452 -13.70 1.89 -14.79
N PRO A 453 -13.64 0.57 -14.55
CA PRO A 453 -14.38 -0.05 -13.47
C PRO A 453 -14.05 0.60 -12.12
N PRO A 454 -15.05 0.89 -11.27
CA PRO A 454 -14.81 1.57 -10.01
C PRO A 454 -13.94 0.71 -9.09
N ILE A 455 -12.93 1.34 -8.48
CA ILE A 455 -12.07 0.72 -7.45
C ILE A 455 -12.89 0.45 -6.18
N LEU A 456 -13.67 1.43 -5.70
CA LEU A 456 -14.48 1.29 -4.50
C LEU A 456 -15.94 1.01 -4.85
N ARG A 457 -16.44 -0.15 -4.43
CA ARG A 457 -17.85 -0.58 -4.66
C ARG A 457 -18.58 -0.90 -3.36
N GLY A 458 -17.83 -1.03 -2.27
CA GLY A 458 -18.31 -1.49 -0.99
C GLY A 458 -19.10 -0.48 -0.19
N GLY A 459 -19.84 -1.00 0.79
CA GLY A 459 -20.52 -0.23 1.81
C GLY A 459 -21.83 0.43 1.35
N VAL A 460 -22.55 0.97 2.32
CA VAL A 460 -23.85 1.60 2.11
C VAL A 460 -23.85 2.96 2.79
N GLY A 461 -24.23 4.00 2.04
CA GLY A 461 -24.38 5.34 2.61
C GLY A 461 -25.53 5.38 3.61
N GLY A 462 -25.33 6.10 4.72
CA GLY A 462 -26.39 6.31 5.70
C GLY A 462 -27.62 7.00 5.09
N SER A 463 -28.80 6.75 5.67
CA SER A 463 -30.03 7.44 5.28
C SER A 463 -29.91 8.92 5.62
N LYS A 464 -30.03 9.79 4.61
CA LYS A 464 -30.03 11.25 4.77
C LYS A 464 -31.41 11.82 4.45
N ASN A 465 -31.71 12.97 5.03
CA ASN A 465 -32.96 13.68 4.78
C ASN A 465 -33.11 14.02 3.30
N ILE A 466 -34.35 13.94 2.79
CA ILE A 466 -34.67 14.23 1.38
C ILE A 466 -34.85 15.74 1.14
N ARG A 467 -34.78 16.58 2.19
CA ARG A 467 -34.94 18.04 2.08
C ARG A 467 -33.93 18.60 1.08
N LYS A 468 -34.45 19.24 0.03
CA LYS A 468 -33.63 19.76 -1.07
C LYS A 468 -33.26 21.21 -0.78
N HIS A 469 -31.97 21.50 -0.84
CA HIS A 469 -31.46 22.87 -0.79
C HIS A 469 -31.36 23.43 -2.23
N GLU A 470 -31.89 24.64 -2.44
CA GLU A 470 -31.83 25.34 -3.74
C GLU A 470 -30.40 25.75 -4.14
N ASP A 471 -29.54 25.94 -3.14
CA ASP A 471 -28.14 26.28 -3.30
C ASP A 471 -27.26 25.17 -2.73
N ARG A 472 -26.17 24.86 -3.43
CA ARG A 472 -25.22 23.80 -3.09
C ARG A 472 -23.88 24.39 -2.68
N THR A 473 -23.25 23.80 -1.68
CA THR A 473 -21.91 24.20 -1.22
C THR A 473 -20.86 23.42 -2.01
N ILE A 474 -20.25 24.09 -2.99
CA ILE A 474 -19.28 23.48 -3.90
C ILE A 474 -17.87 23.81 -3.46
N ILE A 475 -17.08 22.75 -3.24
CA ILE A 475 -15.66 22.82 -2.90
C ILE A 475 -14.84 22.70 -4.18
N GLN A 476 -13.84 23.55 -4.31
CA GLN A 476 -12.90 23.62 -5.42
C GLN A 476 -11.49 23.45 -4.84
N THR A 477 -10.73 22.48 -5.34
CA THR A 477 -9.35 22.22 -4.91
C THR A 477 -8.41 22.27 -6.10
N ALA A 478 -7.32 23.04 -5.99
CA ALA A 478 -6.23 23.07 -6.98
C ALA A 478 -5.05 22.25 -6.46
N HIS A 479 -4.44 21.45 -7.32
CA HIS A 479 -3.41 20.47 -6.97
C HIS A 479 -2.06 20.80 -7.62
N GLY A 480 -0.98 20.25 -7.07
CA GLY A 480 0.39 20.50 -7.54
C GLY A 480 0.67 20.04 -8.98
N ASP A 481 -0.13 19.11 -9.50
CA ASP A 481 -0.07 18.63 -10.89
C ASP A 481 -0.81 19.54 -11.89
N GLY A 482 -1.40 20.64 -11.43
CA GLY A 482 -2.18 21.56 -12.27
C GLY A 482 -3.61 21.09 -12.54
N THR A 483 -4.10 20.10 -11.79
CA THR A 483 -5.52 19.72 -11.82
C THR A 483 -6.35 20.57 -10.85
N VAL A 484 -7.59 20.84 -11.23
CA VAL A 484 -8.60 21.46 -10.37
C VAL A 484 -9.76 20.50 -10.23
N ARG A 485 -10.15 20.19 -9.00
CA ARG A 485 -11.29 19.30 -8.69
C ARG A 485 -12.41 20.08 -8.06
N ILE A 486 -13.63 19.79 -8.49
CA ILE A 486 -14.84 20.50 -8.09
C ILE A 486 -15.87 19.46 -7.68
N TRP A 487 -16.39 19.58 -6.48
CA TRP A 487 -17.34 18.61 -5.94
C TRP A 487 -18.22 19.24 -4.86
N ASP A 488 -19.39 18.67 -4.69
CA ASP A 488 -20.36 19.12 -3.70
C ASP A 488 -19.97 18.55 -2.33
N ALA A 489 -19.82 19.45 -1.34
CA ALA A 489 -19.64 19.10 0.06
C ALA A 489 -20.80 18.23 0.55
N GLY A 490 -22.00 18.48 0.01
CA GLY A 490 -23.23 17.96 0.55
C GLY A 490 -23.68 18.79 1.74
N THR A 491 -24.99 18.83 1.92
CA THR A 491 -25.61 19.32 3.16
C THR A 491 -26.07 18.08 3.94
N SER A 492 -26.74 18.21 5.07
CA SER A 492 -27.40 17.10 5.79
C SER A 492 -28.51 16.38 4.98
N ASP A 493 -28.55 16.64 3.66
CA ASP A 493 -29.44 16.08 2.67
C ASP A 493 -28.79 14.97 1.82
N LYS A 494 -29.64 14.26 1.07
CA LYS A 494 -29.16 13.30 0.07
C LYS A 494 -28.44 14.04 -1.07
N LEU A 495 -27.21 13.62 -1.33
CA LEU A 495 -26.39 14.18 -2.41
C LEU A 495 -26.97 13.78 -3.78
N GLU A 496 -27.41 14.75 -4.57
CA GLU A 496 -28.06 14.50 -5.87
C GLU A 496 -27.05 14.29 -7.01
N ASN A 497 -25.90 14.97 -6.93
CA ASN A 497 -24.76 14.74 -7.80
C ASN A 497 -23.53 14.48 -6.92
N SER A 498 -23.14 13.21 -6.81
CA SER A 498 -21.98 12.77 -6.04
C SER A 498 -20.67 12.85 -6.80
N ALA A 499 -20.70 13.19 -8.09
CA ALA A 499 -19.52 13.23 -8.92
C ALA A 499 -18.52 14.27 -8.43
N VAL A 500 -17.26 13.93 -8.57
CA VAL A 500 -16.16 14.88 -8.58
C VAL A 500 -15.88 15.21 -10.04
N LEU A 501 -15.84 16.49 -10.36
CA LEU A 501 -15.46 17.00 -11.67
C LEU A 501 -13.99 17.38 -11.63
N GLN A 502 -13.23 17.07 -12.67
CA GLN A 502 -11.83 17.50 -12.80
C GLN A 502 -11.60 18.31 -14.07
N ILE A 503 -10.75 19.32 -13.94
CA ILE A 503 -10.21 20.11 -15.04
C ILE A 503 -8.69 19.96 -14.99
N ASP A 504 -8.06 19.61 -16.11
CA ASP A 504 -6.62 19.52 -16.24
C ASP A 504 -6.08 20.76 -16.95
N VAL A 505 -5.66 21.74 -16.16
CA VAL A 505 -5.16 23.03 -16.68
C VAL A 505 -3.80 22.84 -17.33
N ALA A 506 -2.96 21.95 -16.79
CA ALA A 506 -1.64 21.67 -17.35
C ALA A 506 -1.73 21.13 -18.78
N ARG A 507 -2.67 20.22 -19.04
CA ARG A 507 -2.96 19.71 -20.39
C ARG A 507 -3.51 20.80 -21.30
N SER A 508 -4.44 21.64 -20.84
CA SER A 508 -4.97 22.76 -21.63
C SER A 508 -3.89 23.76 -22.04
N LEU A 509 -2.86 23.95 -21.22
CA LEU A 509 -1.72 24.82 -21.49
C LEU A 509 -0.58 24.14 -22.28
N GLY A 510 -0.74 22.89 -22.70
CA GLY A 510 0.30 22.13 -23.40
C GLY A 510 1.52 21.81 -22.54
N ARG A 511 1.41 21.94 -21.21
CA ARG A 511 2.48 21.67 -20.24
C ARG A 511 2.46 20.23 -19.72
N GLY A 512 1.33 19.53 -19.88
CA GLY A 512 1.27 18.09 -19.66
C GLY A 512 1.98 17.36 -20.80
N GLY A 513 2.98 16.53 -20.50
CA GLY A 513 3.51 15.58 -21.47
C GLY A 513 2.34 14.79 -22.08
N ARG A 514 2.43 14.45 -23.37
CA ARG A 514 1.41 13.63 -24.09
C ARG A 514 1.31 12.25 -23.43
N ARG A 515 0.63 12.16 -22.29
CA ARG A 515 0.29 10.92 -21.62
C ARG A 515 -1.14 10.62 -22.01
N HIS A 516 -1.31 9.63 -22.88
CA HIS A 516 -2.63 9.09 -23.15
C HIS A 516 -3.17 8.52 -21.83
N GLU A 517 -4.27 9.06 -21.34
CA GLU A 517 -5.15 8.31 -20.43
C GLU A 517 -5.64 7.11 -21.25
N VAL A 518 -5.15 5.91 -20.94
CA VAL A 518 -5.58 4.67 -21.61
C VAL A 518 -6.46 3.89 -20.64
N TRP A 519 -7.66 3.57 -21.11
CA TRP A 519 -8.41 2.38 -20.70
C TRP A 519 -8.27 1.34 -21.79
#